data_AF-A0A509LMT5-F1
#
_entry.id   AF-A0A509LMT5-F1
#
_cell.length_a   1.000
_cell.length_b   1.000
_cell.length_c   1.000
_cell.angle_alpha   90.00
_cell.angle_beta   90.00
_cell.angle_gamma   90.00
#
_symmetry.space_group_name_H-M   'P 1'
#
loop_
_entity.id
_entity.type
_entity.pdbx_description
1 polymer ?
#
loop_
_entity_poly.entity_id
_entity_poly.type
_entity_poly.pdbx_seq_one_letter_code
_entity_poly.pdbx_strand_id
1 'polypeptide(L)'
;MYYIYFVFVAVLSSLMLYECYHRKHPMWWALVVLLSPVTAPYFIFKSRKESGIIIFLIFLATFSAVGGIELYLYSNYMEKNKYSHLPLVTRQMIQLSEELKLSTLTLDHALIKLENLSKVESRIHEIKKTIEFIDQTRDIMSANQKAILRLVRHATDYRSFFIKKDLSWVFNIQKFYNNRNVKQHYKSLEKYLDAFENLLKYTYINFYNITEYKSEKHFKNYDEFYLKYRRAVDAHNRFNVKRIDFQNSFLKKHPDIKPYLPGERQTETFKLWE
;
A
#
# COMPACT_ATOMS: atom_id res chain seq x y z
N MET A 1 5.12 -27.08 1.55
CA MET A 1 6.32 -27.44 0.76
C MET A 1 7.54 -27.03 1.57
N TYR A 2 8.56 -27.87 1.60
CA TYR A 2 9.83 -27.62 2.30
C TYR A 2 10.89 -27.35 1.23
N TYR A 3 11.17 -26.08 0.94
CA TYR A 3 12.04 -25.69 -0.18
C TYR A 3 13.53 -25.74 0.16
N ILE A 4 13.88 -25.43 1.40
CA ILE A 4 15.26 -25.25 1.90
C ILE A 4 15.55 -26.23 3.05
N TYR A 5 14.51 -26.64 3.79
CA TYR A 5 14.61 -27.54 4.93
C TYR A 5 15.24 -28.89 4.55
N PHE A 6 14.87 -29.50 3.42
CA PHE A 6 15.47 -30.79 3.00
C PHE A 6 16.97 -30.67 2.71
N VAL A 7 17.41 -29.57 2.08
CA VAL A 7 18.83 -29.32 1.82
C VAL A 7 19.59 -29.11 3.13
N PHE A 8 19.01 -28.34 4.06
CA PHE A 8 19.58 -28.13 5.40
C PHE A 8 19.75 -29.46 6.16
N VAL A 9 18.73 -30.32 6.17
CA VAL A 9 18.78 -31.62 6.84
C VAL A 9 19.82 -32.55 6.23
N ALA A 10 19.95 -32.56 4.89
CA ALA A 10 20.99 -33.33 4.20
C ALA A 10 22.41 -32.87 4.55
N VAL A 11 22.65 -31.56 4.59
CA VAL A 11 23.95 -30.98 5.00
C VAL A 11 24.25 -31.32 6.46
N LEU A 12 23.28 -31.14 7.36
CA LEU A 12 23.42 -31.41 8.78
C LEU A 12 23.74 -32.90 9.05
N SER A 13 23.02 -33.81 8.38
CA SER A 13 23.28 -35.25 8.46
C SER A 13 24.66 -35.60 7.91
N SER A 14 25.10 -34.97 6.82
CA SER A 14 26.42 -35.22 6.23
C SER A 14 27.55 -34.77 7.15
N LEU A 15 27.39 -33.61 7.80
CA LEU A 15 28.33 -33.12 8.82
C LEU A 15 28.38 -34.06 10.04
N MET A 16 27.23 -34.58 10.48
CA MET A 16 27.17 -35.56 11.57
C MET A 16 27.83 -36.89 11.17
N LEU A 17 27.68 -37.33 9.93
CA LEU A 17 28.32 -38.53 9.39
C LEU A 17 29.84 -38.39 9.36
N TYR A 18 30.33 -37.23 8.90
CA TYR A 18 31.75 -36.88 8.94
C TYR A 18 32.30 -36.90 10.38
N GLU A 19 31.58 -36.30 11.32
CA GLU A 19 31.94 -36.29 12.73
C GLU A 19 31.99 -37.70 13.32
N CYS A 20 31.01 -38.56 12.98
CA CYS A 20 30.97 -39.95 13.43
C CYS A 20 32.13 -40.77 12.89
N TYR A 21 32.49 -40.57 11.61
CA TYR A 21 33.63 -41.21 10.98
C TYR A 21 34.94 -40.83 11.68
N HIS A 22 35.20 -39.54 11.85
CA HIS A 22 36.48 -39.05 12.38
C HIS A 22 36.67 -39.40 13.87
N ARG A 23 35.58 -39.46 14.65
CA ARG A 23 35.63 -39.75 16.09
C ARG A 23 35.30 -41.19 16.46
N LYS A 24 35.12 -42.08 15.48
CA LYS A 24 34.70 -43.48 15.67
C LYS A 24 33.41 -43.61 16.50
N HIS A 25 32.47 -42.69 16.29
CA HIS A 25 31.13 -42.78 16.89
C HIS A 25 30.19 -43.62 16.00
N PRO A 26 29.05 -44.10 16.55
CA PRO A 26 28.11 -44.89 15.78
C PRO A 26 27.49 -44.10 14.61
N MET A 27 27.62 -44.62 13.40
CA MET A 27 27.09 -44.00 12.17
C MET A 27 25.58 -43.80 12.17
N TRP A 28 24.84 -44.57 12.99
CA TRP A 28 23.39 -44.43 13.12
C TRP A 28 22.98 -43.05 13.69
N TRP A 29 23.88 -42.31 14.35
CA TRP A 29 23.60 -40.95 14.81
C TRP A 29 23.28 -40.00 13.65
N ALA A 30 23.99 -40.13 12.53
CA ALA A 30 23.70 -39.34 11.33
C ALA A 30 22.31 -39.66 10.76
N LEU A 31 21.92 -40.94 10.79
CA LEU A 31 20.61 -41.39 10.31
C LEU A 31 19.47 -40.84 11.19
N VAL A 32 19.66 -40.78 12.51
CA VAL A 32 18.69 -40.15 13.43
C VAL A 32 18.61 -38.63 13.21
N VAL A 33 19.72 -37.96 12.93
CA VAL A 33 19.73 -36.52 12.58
C VAL A 33 19.06 -36.25 11.23
N LEU A 34 19.19 -37.16 10.26
CA LEU A 34 18.49 -37.07 8.98
C LEU A 34 16.97 -37.16 9.15
N LEU A 35 16.48 -38.10 9.98
CA LEU A 35 15.05 -38.29 10.21
C LEU A 35 14.46 -37.26 11.18
N SER A 36 15.26 -36.79 12.13
CA SER A 36 14.86 -35.86 13.18
C SER A 36 15.99 -34.88 13.50
N PRO A 37 16.18 -33.82 12.69
CA PRO A 37 17.29 -32.87 12.83
C PRO A 37 17.30 -32.11 14.16
N VAL A 38 16.16 -32.04 14.84
CA VAL A 38 16.02 -31.48 16.20
C VAL A 38 16.85 -32.27 17.24
N THR A 39 17.27 -33.49 16.91
CA THR A 39 18.14 -34.30 17.78
C THR A 39 19.64 -33.99 17.62
N ALA A 40 20.03 -33.18 16.63
CA ALA A 40 21.45 -32.85 16.40
C ALA A 40 22.14 -32.22 17.63
N PRO A 41 21.54 -31.28 18.39
CA PRO A 41 22.10 -30.76 19.64
C PRO A 41 22.51 -31.85 20.64
N TYR A 42 21.69 -32.88 20.81
CA TYR A 42 21.98 -33.98 21.72
C TYR A 42 23.27 -34.71 21.35
N PHE A 43 23.45 -35.01 20.05
CA PHE A 43 24.66 -35.68 19.56
C PHE A 43 25.89 -34.78 19.56
N ILE A 44 25.73 -33.47 19.30
CA ILE A 44 26.80 -32.47 19.41
C ILE A 44 27.37 -32.44 20.84
N PHE A 45 26.51 -32.33 21.86
CA PHE A 45 26.96 -32.33 23.25
C PHE A 45 27.53 -33.68 23.68
N LYS A 46 26.96 -34.79 23.20
CA LYS A 46 27.48 -36.14 23.46
C LYS A 46 28.87 -36.38 22.88
N SER A 47 29.19 -35.76 21.73
CA SER A 47 30.49 -35.92 21.06
C SER A 47 31.56 -34.93 21.53
N ARG A 48 31.19 -33.68 21.84
CA ARG A 48 32.13 -32.56 22.01
C ARG A 48 32.12 -31.86 23.37
N LYS A 49 31.24 -32.25 24.31
CA LYS A 49 31.10 -31.64 25.65
C LYS A 49 31.21 -30.11 25.60
N GLU A 50 32.25 -29.51 26.21
CA GLU A 50 32.46 -28.05 26.31
C GLU A 50 32.68 -27.39 24.94
N SER A 51 33.38 -28.05 24.02
CA SER A 51 33.57 -27.54 22.63
C SER A 51 32.31 -27.64 21.76
N GLY A 52 31.24 -28.27 22.26
CA GLY A 52 29.96 -28.41 21.57
C GLY A 52 29.12 -27.13 21.56
N ILE A 53 29.40 -26.16 22.45
CA ILE A 53 28.61 -24.93 22.60
C ILE A 53 28.63 -24.09 21.33
N ILE A 54 29.80 -23.93 20.69
CA ILE A 54 29.94 -23.14 19.45
C ILE A 54 29.12 -23.78 18.33
N ILE A 55 29.21 -25.10 18.17
CA ILE A 55 28.49 -25.84 17.12
C ILE A 55 26.98 -25.83 17.39
N PHE A 56 26.57 -25.91 18.65
CA PHE A 56 25.18 -25.75 19.05
C PHE A 56 24.64 -24.36 18.71
N LEU A 57 25.39 -23.29 18.96
CA LEU A 57 24.99 -21.92 18.60
C LEU A 57 24.87 -21.77 17.07
N ILE A 58 25.80 -22.35 16.30
CA ILE A 58 25.72 -22.38 14.83
C ILE A 58 24.46 -23.15 14.38
N PHE A 59 24.18 -24.30 14.97
CA PHE A 59 22.96 -25.06 14.69
C PHE A 59 21.70 -24.23 15.00
N LEU A 60 21.63 -23.59 16.17
CA LEU A 60 20.47 -22.80 16.57
C LEU A 60 20.23 -21.62 15.62
N ALA A 61 21.29 -20.90 15.24
CA ALA A 61 21.21 -19.79 14.31
C ALA A 61 20.75 -20.24 12.90
N THR A 62 21.35 -21.31 12.38
CA THR A 62 21.01 -21.84 11.05
C THR A 62 19.62 -22.47 11.01
N PHE A 63 19.22 -23.22 12.03
CA PHE A 63 17.88 -23.78 12.16
C PHE A 63 16.81 -22.69 12.22
N SER A 64 17.06 -21.63 13.00
CA SER A 64 16.15 -20.48 13.10
C SER A 64 16.04 -19.73 11.77
N ALA A 65 17.16 -19.52 11.07
CA ALA A 65 17.18 -18.89 9.76
C ALA A 65 16.39 -19.71 8.71
N VAL A 66 16.60 -21.02 8.64
CA VAL A 66 15.88 -21.91 7.73
C VAL A 66 14.38 -21.91 8.05
N GLY A 67 14.01 -22.00 9.34
CA GLY A 67 12.61 -21.93 9.77
C GLY A 67 11.96 -20.61 9.38
N GLY A 68 12.63 -19.48 9.60
CA GLY A 68 12.14 -18.16 9.21
C GLY A 68 11.94 -18.01 7.70
N ILE A 69 12.91 -18.47 6.90
CA ILE A 69 12.83 -18.39 5.44
C ILE A 69 11.72 -19.29 4.89
N GLU A 70 11.56 -20.51 5.42
CA GLU A 70 10.50 -21.43 4.99
C GLU A 70 9.12 -20.88 5.32
N LEU A 71 8.94 -20.30 6.51
CA LEU A 71 7.70 -19.60 6.87
C LEU A 71 7.41 -18.44 5.92
N TYR A 72 8.42 -17.66 5.58
CA TYR A 72 8.29 -16.56 4.62
C TYR A 72 7.92 -17.05 3.21
N LEU A 73 8.61 -18.08 2.70
CA LEU A 73 8.31 -18.68 1.39
C LEU A 73 6.92 -19.29 1.35
N TYR A 74 6.52 -19.99 2.41
CA TYR A 74 5.18 -20.56 2.54
C TYR A 74 4.10 -19.47 2.56
N SER A 75 4.32 -18.40 3.34
CA SER A 75 3.42 -17.24 3.39
C SER A 75 3.26 -16.63 2.00
N ASN A 76 4.36 -16.37 1.29
CA ASN A 76 4.34 -15.82 -0.06
C ASN A 76 3.63 -16.75 -1.07
N TYR A 77 3.85 -18.07 -0.96
CA TYR A 77 3.17 -19.04 -1.82
C TYR A 77 1.65 -19.05 -1.58
N MET A 78 1.24 -19.04 -0.32
CA MET A 78 -0.17 -19.00 0.07
C MET A 78 -0.84 -17.71 -0.39
N GLU A 79 -0.15 -16.58 -0.28
CA GLU A 79 -0.64 -15.29 -0.76
C GLU A 79 -0.79 -15.27 -2.29
N LYS A 80 0.23 -15.73 -3.03
CA LYS A 80 0.19 -15.81 -4.50
C LYS A 80 -0.92 -16.72 -5.02
N ASN A 81 -1.23 -17.79 -4.30
CA ASN A 81 -2.24 -18.78 -4.70
C ASN A 81 -3.59 -18.61 -3.98
N LYS A 82 -3.78 -17.56 -3.20
CA LYS A 82 -5.00 -17.30 -2.42
C LYS A 82 -6.29 -17.41 -3.25
N TYR A 83 -6.21 -16.99 -4.51
CA TYR A 83 -7.35 -16.97 -5.44
C TYR A 83 -7.22 -17.97 -6.60
N SER A 84 -6.28 -18.92 -6.55
CA SER A 84 -6.00 -19.86 -7.66
C SER A 84 -7.20 -20.73 -8.04
N HIS A 85 -8.04 -21.04 -7.06
CA HIS A 85 -9.28 -21.80 -7.21
C HIS A 85 -10.40 -21.02 -7.93
N LEU A 86 -10.27 -19.70 -8.06
CA LEU A 86 -11.28 -18.85 -8.71
C LEU A 86 -11.10 -18.82 -10.24
N PRO A 87 -12.18 -18.61 -11.00
CA PRO A 87 -12.09 -18.36 -12.43
C PRO A 87 -11.18 -17.16 -12.75
N LEU A 88 -10.55 -17.17 -13.94
CA LEU A 88 -9.61 -16.12 -14.36
C LEU A 88 -10.24 -14.72 -14.30
N VAL A 89 -11.48 -14.58 -14.77
CA VAL A 89 -12.23 -13.31 -14.76
C VAL A 89 -12.44 -12.80 -13.33
N THR A 90 -12.79 -13.69 -12.40
CA THR A 90 -12.94 -13.31 -10.98
C THR A 90 -11.60 -12.90 -10.36
N ARG A 91 -10.51 -13.61 -10.68
CA ARG A 91 -9.16 -13.23 -10.23
C ARG A 91 -8.76 -11.85 -10.72
N GLN A 92 -8.97 -11.56 -12.00
CA GLN A 92 -8.67 -10.25 -12.59
C GLN A 92 -9.48 -9.13 -11.91
N MET A 93 -10.77 -9.37 -11.64
CA MET A 93 -11.60 -8.41 -10.91
C MET A 93 -11.08 -8.13 -9.49
N ILE A 94 -10.64 -9.16 -8.76
CA ILE A 94 -10.05 -9.00 -7.43
C ILE A 94 -8.73 -8.22 -7.51
N GLN A 95 -7.86 -8.56 -8.47
CA GLN A 95 -6.59 -7.83 -8.68
C GLN A 95 -6.82 -6.36 -9.01
N LEU A 96 -7.77 -6.05 -9.90
CA LEU A 96 -8.14 -4.66 -10.22
C LEU A 96 -8.67 -3.90 -9.00
N SER A 97 -9.41 -4.59 -8.11
CA SER A 97 -9.88 -4.01 -6.86
C SER A 97 -8.72 -3.74 -5.88
N GLU A 98 -7.76 -4.65 -5.76
CA GLU A 98 -6.55 -4.49 -4.94
C GLU A 98 -5.68 -3.34 -5.47
N GLU A 99 -5.44 -3.27 -6.78
CA GLU A 99 -4.74 -2.15 -7.45
C GLU A 99 -5.42 -0.81 -7.15
N LEU A 100 -6.74 -0.76 -7.28
CA LEU A 100 -7.51 0.46 -7.04
C LEU A 100 -7.44 0.89 -5.58
N LYS A 101 -7.54 -0.06 -4.64
CA LYS A 101 -7.43 0.21 -3.21
C LYS A 101 -6.07 0.78 -2.86
N LEU A 102 -4.99 0.17 -3.36
CA LEU A 102 -3.62 0.66 -3.18
C LEU A 102 -3.45 2.06 -3.78
N SER A 103 -3.89 2.26 -5.03
CA SER A 103 -3.83 3.57 -5.67
C SER A 103 -4.62 4.65 -4.91
N THR A 104 -5.74 4.28 -4.29
CA THR A 104 -6.54 5.24 -3.51
C THR A 104 -5.84 5.59 -2.19
N LEU A 105 -5.19 4.63 -1.53
CA LEU A 105 -4.36 4.90 -0.36
C LEU A 105 -3.16 5.79 -0.70
N THR A 106 -2.51 5.55 -1.84
CA THR A 106 -1.43 6.41 -2.34
C THR A 106 -1.90 7.85 -2.57
N LEU A 107 -3.10 8.02 -3.15
CA LEU A 107 -3.70 9.34 -3.33
C LEU A 107 -3.99 10.01 -1.98
N ASP A 108 -4.57 9.31 -1.02
CA ASP A 108 -4.84 9.87 0.31
C ASP A 108 -3.55 10.33 1.01
N HIS A 109 -2.49 9.52 0.96
CA HIS A 109 -1.20 9.89 1.55
C HIS A 109 -0.58 11.11 0.86
N ALA A 110 -0.67 11.21 -0.47
CA ALA A 110 -0.23 12.38 -1.22
C ALA A 110 -1.02 13.63 -0.80
N LEU A 111 -2.33 13.50 -0.62
CA LEU A 111 -3.19 14.59 -0.17
C LEU A 111 -2.85 15.07 1.26
N ILE A 112 -2.61 14.15 2.20
CA ILE A 112 -2.15 14.48 3.56
C ILE A 112 -0.80 15.19 3.52
N LYS A 113 0.13 14.70 2.69
CA LYS A 113 1.45 15.33 2.52
C LYS A 113 1.32 16.72 1.91
N LEU A 114 0.40 16.92 0.95
CA LEU A 114 0.13 18.22 0.35
C LEU A 114 -0.42 19.21 1.39
N GLU A 115 -1.33 18.77 2.27
CA GLU A 115 -1.84 19.58 3.38
C GLU A 115 -0.73 19.96 4.38
N ASN A 116 0.23 19.08 4.61
CA ASN A 116 1.36 19.39 5.48
C ASN A 116 2.33 20.39 4.84
N LEU A 117 2.56 20.29 3.52
CA LEU A 117 3.34 21.28 2.78
C LEU A 117 2.64 22.65 2.75
N SER A 118 1.30 22.66 2.71
CA SER A 118 0.51 23.88 2.86
C SER A 118 0.44 24.42 4.30
N LYS A 119 1.23 23.91 5.25
CA LYS A 119 1.36 24.51 6.60
C LYS A 119 2.74 25.11 6.84
N VAL A 120 3.70 24.87 5.94
CA VAL A 120 5.10 25.28 6.12
C VAL A 120 5.32 26.63 5.44
N GLU A 121 5.89 27.55 6.22
CA GLU A 121 6.14 28.98 5.96
C GLU A 121 6.44 29.37 4.51
N SER A 122 5.99 30.58 4.15
CA SER A 122 6.21 31.37 2.93
C SER A 122 7.68 31.58 2.53
N ARG A 123 8.45 30.51 2.36
CA ARG A 123 9.80 30.53 1.79
C ARG A 123 9.71 30.19 0.31
N ILE A 124 10.36 30.99 -0.52
CA ILE A 124 10.32 30.82 -1.99
C ILE A 124 10.69 29.40 -2.46
N HIS A 125 11.62 28.72 -1.76
CA HIS A 125 11.99 27.34 -2.06
C HIS A 125 10.88 26.32 -1.74
N GLU A 126 10.16 26.49 -0.63
CA GLU A 126 9.04 25.61 -0.25
C GLU A 126 7.84 25.81 -1.17
N ILE A 127 7.60 27.04 -1.67
CA ILE A 127 6.58 27.32 -2.69
C ILE A 127 6.87 26.51 -3.96
N LYS A 128 8.12 26.56 -4.45
CA LYS A 128 8.52 25.80 -5.65
C LYS A 128 8.34 24.29 -5.45
N LYS A 129 8.81 23.76 -4.32
CA LYS A 129 8.67 22.36 -3.96
C LYS A 129 7.20 21.92 -3.86
N THR A 130 6.33 22.80 -3.38
CA THR A 130 4.88 22.54 -3.31
C THR A 130 4.25 22.51 -4.69
N ILE A 131 4.64 23.41 -5.61
CA ILE A 131 4.21 23.36 -7.02
C ILE A 131 4.60 22.02 -7.66
N GLU A 132 5.86 21.60 -7.53
CA GLU A 132 6.33 20.32 -8.05
C GLU A 132 5.58 19.13 -7.44
N PHE A 133 5.23 19.20 -6.14
CA PHE A 133 4.47 18.16 -5.46
C PHE A 133 2.98 18.13 -5.89
N ILE A 134 2.39 19.26 -6.27
CA ILE A 134 1.03 19.30 -6.85
C ILE A 134 0.99 18.53 -8.17
N ASP A 135 2.00 18.69 -9.04
CA ASP A 135 2.08 17.95 -10.30
C ASP A 135 2.20 16.44 -10.07
N GLN A 136 3.04 16.02 -9.12
CA GLN A 136 3.10 14.61 -8.69
C GLN A 136 1.74 14.10 -8.18
N THR A 137 1.01 14.94 -7.43
CA THR A 137 -0.32 14.60 -6.91
C THR A 137 -1.35 14.44 -8.04
N ARG A 138 -1.26 15.25 -9.11
CA ARG A 138 -2.11 15.10 -10.31
C ARG A 138 -1.85 13.78 -11.04
N ASP A 139 -0.59 13.37 -11.16
CA ASP A 139 -0.24 12.08 -11.78
C ASP A 139 -0.82 10.91 -10.98
N ILE A 140 -0.72 10.96 -9.65
CA ILE A 140 -1.32 9.96 -8.75
C ILE A 140 -2.85 9.95 -8.90
N MET A 141 -3.49 11.12 -8.93
CA MET A 141 -4.95 11.25 -9.14
C MET A 141 -5.37 10.66 -10.50
N SER A 142 -4.63 10.94 -11.57
CA SER A 142 -4.87 10.42 -12.92
C SER A 142 -4.73 8.90 -12.97
N ALA A 143 -3.68 8.35 -12.34
CA ALA A 143 -3.49 6.91 -12.21
C ALA A 143 -4.65 6.24 -11.46
N ASN A 144 -5.13 6.87 -10.38
CA ASN A 144 -6.29 6.39 -9.62
C ASN A 144 -7.57 6.38 -10.45
N GLN A 145 -7.86 7.47 -11.17
CA GLN A 145 -9.02 7.54 -12.08
C GLN A 145 -8.93 6.49 -13.20
N LYS A 146 -7.74 6.26 -13.76
CA LYS A 146 -7.51 5.19 -14.75
C LYS A 146 -7.78 3.80 -14.15
N ALA A 147 -7.38 3.55 -12.90
CA ALA A 147 -7.69 2.28 -12.21
C ALA A 147 -9.21 2.09 -12.02
N ILE A 148 -9.93 3.15 -11.62
CA ILE A 148 -11.40 3.13 -11.51
C ILE A 148 -12.02 2.77 -12.86
N LEU A 149 -11.60 3.43 -13.94
CA LEU A 149 -12.13 3.19 -15.28
C LEU A 149 -11.86 1.76 -15.77
N ARG A 150 -10.65 1.24 -15.54
CA ARG A 150 -10.29 -0.16 -15.87
C ARG A 150 -11.20 -1.15 -15.14
N LEU A 151 -11.42 -0.96 -13.84
CA LEU A 151 -12.30 -1.82 -13.05
C LEU A 151 -13.76 -1.75 -13.52
N VAL A 152 -14.29 -0.54 -13.73
CA VAL A 152 -15.68 -0.34 -14.20
C VAL A 152 -15.89 -0.94 -15.59
N ARG A 153 -14.91 -0.79 -16.50
CA ARG A 153 -14.94 -1.40 -17.82
C ARG A 153 -14.94 -2.92 -17.71
N HIS A 154 -14.02 -3.51 -16.94
CA HIS A 154 -13.96 -4.96 -16.74
C HIS A 154 -15.27 -5.55 -16.18
N ALA A 155 -15.88 -4.88 -15.19
CA ALA A 155 -17.19 -5.25 -14.64
C ALA A 155 -18.31 -5.20 -15.70
N THR A 156 -18.20 -4.30 -16.67
CA THR A 156 -19.18 -4.14 -17.75
C THR A 156 -18.99 -5.18 -18.84
N ASP A 157 -17.75 -5.38 -19.30
CA ASP A 157 -17.40 -6.29 -20.39
C ASP A 157 -17.74 -7.74 -20.02
N TYR A 158 -17.53 -8.14 -18.76
CA TYR A 158 -17.81 -9.48 -18.27
C TYR A 158 -19.12 -9.58 -17.46
N ARG A 159 -20.06 -8.65 -17.67
CA ARG A 159 -21.34 -8.61 -16.94
C ARG A 159 -22.10 -9.93 -16.95
N SER A 160 -22.21 -10.59 -18.11
CA SER A 160 -22.91 -11.87 -18.25
C SER A 160 -22.28 -12.98 -17.40
N PHE A 161 -20.95 -13.02 -17.36
CA PHE A 161 -20.19 -13.96 -16.52
C PHE A 161 -20.48 -13.72 -15.03
N PHE A 162 -20.43 -12.47 -14.57
CA PHE A 162 -20.69 -12.13 -13.17
C PHE A 162 -22.13 -12.42 -12.74
N ILE A 163 -23.13 -12.21 -13.62
CA ILE A 163 -24.52 -12.59 -13.36
C ILE A 163 -24.64 -14.11 -13.21
N LYS A 164 -24.06 -14.88 -14.15
CA LYS A 164 -24.12 -16.36 -14.13
C LYS A 164 -23.45 -16.96 -12.88
N LYS A 165 -22.44 -16.29 -12.34
CA LYS A 165 -21.69 -16.70 -11.15
C LYS A 165 -22.22 -16.11 -9.84
N ASP A 166 -23.33 -15.37 -9.89
CA ASP A 166 -23.94 -14.69 -8.75
C ASP A 166 -22.96 -13.77 -7.98
N LEU A 167 -22.06 -13.11 -8.71
CA LEU A 167 -21.05 -12.20 -8.16
C LEU A 167 -21.60 -10.77 -8.08
N SER A 168 -22.66 -10.60 -7.29
CA SER A 168 -23.41 -9.34 -7.15
C SER A 168 -22.55 -8.18 -6.60
N TRP A 169 -21.55 -8.50 -5.78
CA TRP A 169 -20.60 -7.54 -5.21
C TRP A 169 -19.88 -6.69 -6.28
N VAL A 170 -19.60 -7.27 -7.46
CA VAL A 170 -18.96 -6.57 -8.58
C VAL A 170 -19.81 -5.38 -9.06
N PHE A 171 -21.13 -5.58 -9.13
CA PHE A 171 -22.07 -4.53 -9.54
C PHE A 171 -22.23 -3.46 -8.45
N ASN A 172 -22.09 -3.83 -7.18
CA ASN A 172 -22.11 -2.87 -6.07
C ASN A 172 -20.85 -1.97 -6.10
N ILE A 173 -19.67 -2.53 -6.41
CA ILE A 173 -18.46 -1.72 -6.65
C ILE A 173 -18.66 -0.77 -7.84
N GLN A 174 -19.22 -1.27 -8.95
CA GLN A 174 -19.50 -0.43 -10.11
C GLN A 174 -20.46 0.71 -9.77
N LYS A 175 -21.52 0.44 -8.99
CA LYS A 175 -22.47 1.46 -8.51
C LYS A 175 -21.80 2.49 -7.62
N PHE A 176 -20.88 2.07 -6.74
CA PHE A 176 -20.12 2.98 -5.87
C PHE A 176 -19.35 4.01 -6.69
N TYR A 177 -18.51 3.57 -7.64
CA TYR A 177 -17.68 4.47 -8.45
C TYR A 177 -18.47 5.29 -9.47
N ASN A 178 -19.65 4.83 -9.87
CA ASN A 178 -20.55 5.60 -10.71
C ASN A 178 -21.37 6.65 -9.96
N ASN A 179 -21.35 6.65 -8.63
CA ASN A 179 -22.11 7.56 -7.81
C ASN A 179 -21.71 9.03 -8.04
N ARG A 180 -22.72 9.91 -8.04
CA ARG A 180 -22.53 11.35 -8.23
C ARG A 180 -21.58 11.96 -7.19
N ASN A 181 -21.68 11.58 -5.91
CA ASN A 181 -20.84 12.13 -4.85
C ASN A 181 -19.36 11.77 -5.06
N VAL A 182 -19.08 10.54 -5.49
CA VAL A 182 -17.72 10.10 -5.83
C VAL A 182 -17.18 10.89 -7.02
N LYS A 183 -17.95 11.02 -8.10
CA LYS A 183 -17.54 11.80 -9.28
C LYS A 183 -17.30 13.28 -8.96
N GLN A 184 -18.18 13.89 -8.16
CA GLN A 184 -18.05 15.29 -7.75
C GLN A 184 -16.84 15.51 -6.83
N HIS A 185 -16.52 14.54 -5.97
CA HIS A 185 -15.31 14.61 -5.15
C HIS A 185 -14.05 14.73 -6.04
N TYR A 186 -13.86 13.84 -7.02
CA TYR A 186 -12.70 13.93 -7.92
C TYR A 186 -12.66 15.23 -8.72
N LYS A 187 -13.81 15.69 -9.23
CA LYS A 187 -13.90 16.97 -9.95
C LYS A 187 -13.56 18.17 -9.05
N SER A 188 -13.95 18.11 -7.78
CA SER A 188 -13.61 19.16 -6.81
C SER A 188 -12.15 19.13 -6.41
N LEU A 189 -11.52 17.95 -6.37
CA LEU A 189 -10.10 17.78 -6.10
C LEU A 189 -9.24 18.40 -7.20
N GLU A 190 -9.58 18.12 -8.46
CA GLU A 190 -8.92 18.71 -9.63
C GLU A 190 -8.94 20.24 -9.57
N LYS A 191 -10.12 20.83 -9.35
CA LYS A 191 -10.26 22.29 -9.19
C LYS A 191 -9.46 22.87 -8.02
N TYR A 192 -9.36 22.13 -6.92
CA TYR A 192 -8.54 22.53 -5.77
C TYR A 192 -7.06 22.58 -6.15
N LEU A 193 -6.54 21.51 -6.78
CA LEU A 193 -5.14 21.47 -7.23
C LEU A 193 -4.83 22.59 -8.22
N ASP A 194 -5.73 22.85 -9.18
CA ASP A 194 -5.59 23.96 -10.13
C ASP A 194 -5.55 25.33 -9.44
N ALA A 195 -6.48 25.57 -8.51
CA ALA A 195 -6.53 26.85 -7.80
C ALA A 195 -5.30 27.05 -6.91
N PHE A 196 -4.82 25.98 -6.26
CA PHE A 196 -3.66 26.03 -5.39
C PHE A 196 -2.37 26.28 -6.19
N GLU A 197 -2.18 25.56 -7.29
CA GLU A 197 -1.03 25.75 -8.16
C GLU A 197 -0.98 27.17 -8.73
N ASN A 198 -2.13 27.70 -9.18
CA ASN A 198 -2.21 29.07 -9.71
C ASN A 198 -1.83 30.12 -8.66
N LEU A 199 -2.29 29.95 -7.42
CA LEU A 199 -1.89 30.79 -6.29
C LEU A 199 -0.38 30.71 -6.07
N LEU A 200 0.17 29.50 -5.94
CA LEU A 200 1.59 29.32 -5.67
C LEU A 200 2.48 29.84 -6.80
N LYS A 201 2.10 29.63 -8.06
CA LYS A 201 2.82 30.19 -9.23
C LYS A 201 2.84 31.71 -9.19
N TYR A 202 1.70 32.34 -8.87
CA TYR A 202 1.63 33.80 -8.75
C TYR A 202 2.53 34.30 -7.60
N THR A 203 2.44 33.66 -6.43
CA THR A 203 3.24 33.99 -5.25
C THR A 203 4.73 33.78 -5.49
N TYR A 204 5.12 32.72 -6.20
CA TYR A 204 6.52 32.43 -6.53
C TYR A 204 7.12 33.52 -7.43
N ILE A 205 6.41 33.91 -8.51
CA ILE A 205 6.89 34.92 -9.46
C ILE A 205 6.98 36.30 -8.81
N ASN A 206 6.02 36.64 -7.95
CA ASN A 206 5.89 37.98 -7.36
C ASN A 206 6.32 38.02 -5.89
N PHE A 207 7.13 37.06 -5.43
CA PHE A 207 7.42 36.84 -4.02
C PHE A 207 7.83 38.13 -3.30
N TYR A 208 8.89 38.80 -3.75
CA TYR A 208 9.38 40.05 -3.14
C TYR A 208 8.41 41.23 -3.29
N ASN A 209 7.58 41.26 -4.33
CA ASN A 209 6.59 42.32 -4.50
C ASN A 209 5.45 42.19 -3.49
N ILE A 210 5.12 40.95 -3.10
CA ILE A 210 4.09 40.63 -2.11
C ILE A 210 4.66 40.69 -0.68
N THR A 211 5.83 40.11 -0.41
CA THR A 211 6.37 40.05 0.96
C THR A 211 6.91 41.39 1.47
N GLU A 212 7.47 42.22 0.60
CA GLU A 212 8.03 43.54 0.97
C GLU A 212 7.06 44.70 0.71
N TYR A 213 5.79 44.40 0.46
CA TYR A 213 4.74 45.39 0.22
C TYR A 213 5.00 46.43 -0.88
N LYS A 214 5.72 46.05 -1.95
CA LYS A 214 6.21 47.00 -2.97
C LYS A 214 5.13 47.50 -3.94
N SER A 215 3.97 46.83 -4.04
CA SER A 215 2.93 47.18 -5.01
C SER A 215 1.52 46.74 -4.60
N GLU A 216 0.61 47.70 -4.48
CA GLU A 216 -0.81 47.47 -4.20
C GLU A 216 -1.47 46.57 -5.27
N LYS A 217 -1.05 46.69 -6.54
CA LYS A 217 -1.55 45.86 -7.64
C LYS A 217 -1.21 44.37 -7.42
N HIS A 218 -0.02 44.07 -6.92
CA HIS A 218 0.40 42.69 -6.67
C HIS A 218 -0.36 42.07 -5.49
N PHE A 219 -0.69 42.84 -4.46
CA PHE A 219 -1.58 42.37 -3.38
C PHE A 219 -2.99 42.08 -3.86
N LYS A 220 -3.62 43.02 -4.58
CA LYS A 220 -4.99 42.81 -5.08
C LYS A 220 -5.10 41.52 -5.90
N ASN A 221 -4.12 41.27 -6.77
CA ASN A 221 -4.07 40.04 -7.54
C ASN A 221 -3.82 38.80 -6.67
N TYR A 222 -2.90 38.88 -5.70
CA TYR A 222 -2.67 37.80 -4.74
C TYR A 222 -3.96 37.45 -3.98
N ASP A 223 -4.68 38.44 -3.47
CA ASP A 223 -5.95 38.26 -2.78
C ASP A 223 -7.00 37.59 -3.68
N GLU A 224 -7.07 37.97 -4.95
CA GLU A 224 -7.95 37.31 -5.93
C GLU A 224 -7.60 35.82 -6.12
N PHE A 225 -6.30 35.48 -6.24
CA PHE A 225 -5.87 34.08 -6.33
C PHE A 225 -6.14 33.32 -5.04
N TYR A 226 -5.90 33.95 -3.88
CA TYR A 226 -6.16 33.36 -2.57
C TYR A 226 -7.66 33.08 -2.37
N LEU A 227 -8.54 34.01 -2.76
CA LEU A 227 -9.99 33.82 -2.69
C LEU A 227 -10.47 32.66 -3.60
N LYS A 228 -9.89 32.51 -4.80
CA LYS A 228 -10.19 31.36 -5.69
C LYS A 228 -9.75 30.05 -5.05
N TYR A 229 -8.54 30.01 -4.50
CA TYR A 229 -8.02 28.86 -3.75
C TYR A 229 -8.92 28.49 -2.56
N ARG A 230 -9.26 29.45 -1.71
CA ARG A 230 -10.14 29.24 -0.54
C ARG A 230 -11.49 28.65 -0.94
N ARG A 231 -12.14 29.23 -1.96
CA ARG A 231 -13.42 28.69 -2.49
C ARG A 231 -13.27 27.26 -3.01
N ALA A 232 -12.13 26.92 -3.61
CA ALA A 232 -11.87 25.57 -4.10
C ALA A 232 -11.65 24.57 -2.95
N VAL A 233 -10.93 24.96 -1.89
CA VAL A 233 -10.78 24.16 -0.65
C VAL A 233 -12.14 23.91 -0.01
N ASP A 234 -12.95 24.94 0.20
CA ASP A 234 -14.28 24.83 0.80
C ASP A 234 -15.18 23.88 -0.02
N ALA A 235 -15.15 24.02 -1.35
CA ALA A 235 -15.88 23.13 -2.24
C ALA A 235 -15.38 21.68 -2.15
N HIS A 236 -14.07 21.47 -2.14
CA HIS A 236 -13.45 20.15 -2.03
C HIS A 236 -13.83 19.47 -0.71
N ASN A 237 -13.68 20.17 0.41
CA ASN A 237 -14.04 19.69 1.74
C ASN A 237 -15.51 19.26 1.82
N ARG A 238 -16.41 20.11 1.31
CA ARG A 238 -17.84 19.80 1.26
C ARG A 238 -18.14 18.52 0.46
N PHE A 239 -17.46 18.31 -0.67
CA PHE A 239 -17.65 17.08 -1.46
C PHE A 239 -16.93 15.87 -0.87
N ASN A 240 -15.82 16.07 -0.15
CA ASN A 240 -15.15 15.00 0.59
C ASN A 240 -16.04 14.43 1.69
N VAL A 241 -16.65 15.30 2.51
CA VAL A 241 -17.62 14.90 3.55
C VAL A 241 -18.78 14.12 2.94
N LYS A 242 -19.43 14.66 1.89
CA LYS A 242 -20.52 13.97 1.18
C LYS A 242 -20.11 12.61 0.62
N ARG A 243 -18.88 12.48 0.14
CA ARG A 243 -18.33 11.23 -0.39
C ARG A 243 -18.08 10.22 0.73
N ILE A 244 -17.57 10.65 1.88
CA ILE A 244 -17.35 9.80 3.06
C ILE A 244 -18.69 9.32 3.66
N ASP A 245 -19.66 10.21 3.84
CA ASP A 245 -21.00 9.85 4.34
C ASP A 245 -21.67 8.83 3.42
N PHE A 246 -21.57 9.06 2.10
CA PHE A 246 -22.04 8.09 1.11
C PHE A 246 -21.29 6.77 1.23
N GLN A 247 -19.96 6.77 1.32
CA GLN A 247 -19.17 5.55 1.43
C GLN A 247 -19.52 4.74 2.68
N ASN A 248 -19.59 5.40 3.84
CA ASN A 248 -19.91 4.74 5.10
C ASN A 248 -21.33 4.17 5.09
N SER A 249 -22.33 4.91 4.57
CA SER A 249 -23.70 4.39 4.41
C SER A 249 -23.80 3.27 3.37
N PHE A 250 -23.06 3.36 2.27
CA PHE A 250 -23.03 2.34 1.23
C PHE A 250 -22.40 1.03 1.72
N LEU A 251 -21.29 1.11 2.47
CA LEU A 251 -20.63 -0.05 3.08
C LEU A 251 -21.47 -0.70 4.19
N LYS A 252 -22.27 0.06 4.93
CA LYS A 252 -23.25 -0.50 5.88
C LYS A 252 -24.33 -1.32 5.17
N LYS A 253 -24.78 -0.87 3.99
CA LYS A 253 -25.80 -1.56 3.19
C LYS A 253 -25.24 -2.75 2.41
N HIS A 254 -23.97 -2.68 2.04
CA HIS A 254 -23.26 -3.67 1.24
C HIS A 254 -21.96 -4.08 1.95
N PRO A 255 -22.04 -4.94 2.99
CA PRO A 255 -20.85 -5.36 3.74
C PRO A 255 -19.92 -6.26 2.91
N ASP A 256 -20.47 -6.95 1.90
CA ASP A 256 -19.78 -7.83 0.96
C ASP A 256 -18.68 -7.13 0.14
N ILE A 257 -18.81 -5.81 -0.09
CA ILE A 257 -17.83 -5.03 -0.85
C ILE A 257 -16.74 -4.37 0.00
N LYS A 258 -16.84 -4.45 1.33
CA LYS A 258 -15.86 -3.85 2.26
C LYS A 258 -14.41 -4.31 2.03
N PRO A 259 -14.12 -5.58 1.67
CA PRO A 259 -12.76 -6.00 1.35
C PRO A 259 -12.16 -5.29 0.12
N TYR A 260 -13.03 -4.92 -0.83
CA TYR A 260 -12.69 -4.48 -2.19
C TYR A 260 -12.66 -2.96 -2.38
N LEU A 261 -13.14 -2.21 -1.39
CA LEU A 261 -13.10 -0.75 -1.37
C LEU A 261 -12.07 -0.25 -0.34
N PRO A 262 -11.61 1.00 -0.46
CA PRO A 262 -10.99 1.67 0.68
C PRO A 262 -11.97 1.60 1.85
N GLY A 263 -11.49 1.20 3.03
CA GLY A 263 -12.33 0.98 4.21
C GLY A 263 -13.08 2.23 4.68
N GLU A 264 -13.77 2.14 5.82
CA GLU A 264 -14.42 3.31 6.43
C GLU A 264 -13.41 4.43 6.67
N ARG A 265 -13.82 5.67 6.36
CA ARG A 265 -12.98 6.86 6.47
C ARG A 265 -13.54 7.83 7.48
N GLN A 266 -12.64 8.54 8.14
CA GLN A 266 -12.97 9.66 9.02
C GLN A 266 -13.13 10.94 8.21
N THR A 267 -14.02 11.83 8.65
CA THR A 267 -14.36 13.10 8.01
C THR A 267 -13.33 14.19 8.31
N GLU A 268 -12.05 13.91 8.15
CA GLU A 268 -11.05 14.97 8.24
C GLU A 268 -11.14 15.87 7.00
N THR A 269 -11.21 17.18 7.25
CA THR A 269 -11.27 18.22 6.22
C THR A 269 -9.89 18.84 6.04
N PHE A 270 -9.52 19.17 4.80
CA PHE A 270 -8.32 19.93 4.52
C PHE A 270 -8.36 21.27 5.24
N LYS A 271 -7.24 21.63 5.87
CA LYS A 271 -7.03 22.98 6.39
C LYS A 271 -6.55 23.91 5.26
N LEU A 272 -6.82 25.21 5.43
CA LEU A 272 -6.39 26.24 4.49
C LEU A 272 -4.87 26.44 4.58
N TRP A 273 -4.26 26.89 3.48
CA TRP A 273 -2.91 27.47 3.48
C TRP A 273 -2.93 28.80 4.26
N GLU A 274 -2.09 28.88 5.30
CA GLU A 274 -1.91 30.02 6.21
C GLU A 274 -0.60 30.76 5.92
#